data_AF-A0A9P4PZL6-F1
#
_entry.id   AF-A0A9P4PZL6-F1
#
_cell.length_a   1.000
_cell.length_b   1.000
_cell.length_c   1.000
_cell.angle_alpha   90.00
_cell.angle_beta   90.00
_cell.angle_gamma   90.00
#
_symmetry.space_group_name_H-M   'P 1'
#
loop_
_entity.id
_entity.type
_entity.pdbx_description
1 polymer ?
#
loop_
_entity_poly.entity_id
_entity_poly.type
_entity_poly.pdbx_seq_one_letter_code
_entity_poly.pdbx_strand_id
1 'polypeptide(L)' 'LELKITQITSVPTDALRGQPLRGFSVRERFAWAEYRETTKEEDKVYCLCGIFNVFMTLLYGGGEDKARKRLDE' A
#
# COMPACT_ATOMS: atom_id res chain seq x y z
N LEU A 1 5.86 20.26 -5.25
CA LEU A 1 5.99 18.83 -5.65
C LEU A 1 5.13 17.94 -4.76
N GLU A 2 5.26 18.03 -3.43
CA GLU A 2 4.49 17.22 -2.45
C GLU A 2 2.97 17.24 -2.69
N LEU A 3 2.36 18.43 -2.88
CA LEU A 3 0.93 18.54 -3.13
C LEU A 3 0.45 17.72 -4.34
N LYS A 4 1.26 17.68 -5.41
CA LYS A 4 0.95 16.88 -6.61
C LYS A 4 1.04 15.38 -6.32
N ILE A 5 2.01 14.97 -5.49
CA ILE A 5 2.15 13.57 -5.07
C ILE A 5 0.96 13.16 -4.21
N THR A 6 0.57 13.97 -3.23
CA THR A 6 -0.57 13.72 -2.35
C THR A 6 -1.88 13.63 -3.14
N GLN A 7 -2.08 14.51 -4.13
CA GLN A 7 -3.26 14.46 -5.00
C GLN A 7 -3.36 13.17 -5.83
N ILE A 8 -2.22 12.64 -6.31
CA ILE A 8 -2.20 11.42 -7.15
C ILE A 8 -2.26 10.14 -6.30
N THR A 9 -1.55 10.12 -5.17
CA THR A 9 -1.32 8.88 -4.40
C THR A 9 -2.18 8.75 -3.15
N SER A 10 -2.89 9.83 -2.78
CA SER A 10 -3.58 9.95 -1.49
C SER A 10 -2.67 9.82 -0.26
N VAL A 11 -1.34 9.82 -0.43
CA VAL A 11 -0.36 9.81 0.67
C VAL A 11 -0.25 11.22 1.25
N PRO A 12 -0.60 11.44 2.54
CA PRO A 12 -0.53 12.75 3.17
C PRO A 12 0.90 13.30 3.19
N THR A 13 1.04 14.63 3.10
CA THR A 13 2.34 15.30 3.16
C THR A 13 3.15 14.91 4.41
N ASP A 14 2.47 14.70 5.54
CA ASP A 14 3.13 14.29 6.79
C ASP A 14 3.79 12.91 6.67
N ALA A 15 3.15 11.96 5.98
CA ALA A 15 3.74 10.66 5.68
C ALA A 15 4.94 10.81 4.73
N LEU A 16 4.84 11.67 3.70
CA LEU A 16 5.95 11.96 2.78
C LEU A 16 7.15 12.59 3.48
N ARG A 17 6.91 13.34 4.57
CA ARG A 17 7.95 13.97 5.41
C ARG A 17 8.49 13.05 6.51
N GLY A 18 8.07 11.79 6.53
CA GLY A 18 8.62 10.77 7.43
C GLY A 18 7.88 10.65 8.76
N GLN A 19 6.66 11.14 8.91
CA GLN A 19 5.86 10.79 10.08
C GLN A 19 5.66 9.27 10.17
N PRO A 20 5.68 8.70 11.39
CA PRO A 20 5.48 7.27 11.57
C PRO A 20 4.14 6.80 10.97
N LEU A 21 4.19 5.81 10.07
CA LEU A 21 3.00 5.34 9.34
C LEU A 21 1.90 4.77 10.25
N ARG A 22 2.29 4.30 11.45
CA ARG A 22 1.35 3.87 12.50
C ARG A 22 0.40 4.96 13.00
N GLY A 23 0.69 6.24 12.74
CA GLY A 23 -0.17 7.37 13.06
C GLY A 23 -1.36 7.53 12.10
N PHE A 24 -1.35 6.84 10.95
CA PHE A 24 -2.43 6.85 9.99
C PHE A 24 -3.31 5.60 10.16
N SER A 25 -4.61 5.76 9.92
CA SER A 25 -5.55 4.65 10.02
C SER A 25 -5.24 3.55 9.01
N VAL A 26 -5.68 2.32 9.31
CA VAL A 26 -5.57 1.18 8.39
C VAL A 26 -6.23 1.50 7.04
N ARG A 27 -7.40 2.14 7.07
CA ARG A 27 -8.13 2.55 5.87
C ARG A 27 -7.35 3.55 5.01
N GLU A 28 -6.74 4.56 5.63
CA GLU A 28 -5.90 5.53 4.90
C GLU A 28 -4.71 4.83 4.23
N ARG A 29 -4.03 3.95 4.97
CA ARG A 29 -2.88 3.22 4.43
C ARG A 29 -3.24 2.29 3.28
N PHE A 30 -4.41 1.67 3.31
CA PHE A 30 -4.93 0.90 2.17
C PHE A 30 -5.23 1.80 0.96
N ALA A 31 -5.82 2.99 1.17
CA ALA A 31 -6.15 3.93 0.10
C ALA A 31 -4.91 4.38 -0.69
N TRP A 32 -3.72 4.39 -0.08
CA TRP A 32 -2.46 4.75 -0.75
C TRP A 32 -2.07 3.83 -1.91
N ALA A 33 -2.70 2.66 -2.02
CA ALA A 33 -2.50 1.70 -3.11
C ALA A 33 -3.70 1.57 -4.06
N GLU A 34 -4.85 2.20 -3.76
CA GLU A 34 -6.12 2.02 -4.47
C GLU A 34 -6.00 2.28 -5.98
N TYR A 35 -5.35 3.39 -6.34
CA TYR A 35 -5.19 3.84 -7.73
C TYR A 35 -3.87 3.44 -8.37
N ARG A 36 -3.07 2.58 -7.73
CA ARG A 36 -1.80 2.13 -8.31
C ARG A 36 -2.07 1.15 -9.44
N GLU A 37 -1.38 1.33 -10.56
CA GLU A 37 -1.31 0.34 -11.62
C GLU A 37 -0.01 -0.46 -11.47
N THR A 38 -0.13 -1.79 -11.49
CA THR A 38 1.01 -2.69 -11.31
C THR A 38 1.07 -3.68 -12.47
N THR A 39 2.28 -4.11 -12.83
CA THR A 39 2.47 -5.12 -13.89
C THR A 39 1.95 -6.49 -13.48
N LYS A 40 2.05 -6.83 -12.19
CA LYS A 40 1.43 -8.01 -11.59
C LYS A 40 0.35 -7.55 -10.63
N GLU A 41 -0.84 -8.13 -10.71
CA GLU A 41 -1.98 -7.74 -9.89
C GLU A 41 -1.66 -7.85 -8.39
N GLU A 42 -0.96 -8.91 -7.97
CA GLU A 42 -0.53 -9.12 -6.58
C GLU A 42 0.41 -8.02 -6.04
N ASP A 43 1.11 -7.28 -6.89
CA ASP A 43 2.00 -6.19 -6.44
C ASP A 43 1.22 -5.02 -5.81
N LYS A 44 -0.08 -4.84 -6.14
CA LYS A 44 -0.96 -3.90 -5.43
C LYS A 44 -1.03 -4.23 -3.93
N VAL A 45 -0.99 -5.50 -3.57
CA VAL A 45 -1.00 -5.96 -2.18
C VAL A 45 0.41 -5.96 -1.60
N TYR A 46 1.41 -6.42 -2.34
CA TYR A 46 2.78 -6.50 -1.83
C TYR A 46 3.38 -5.13 -1.50
N CYS A 47 3.00 -4.09 -2.24
CA CYS A 47 3.44 -2.73 -1.91
C CYS A 47 2.90 -2.22 -0.56
N LEU A 48 1.84 -2.83 -0.02
CA LEU A 48 1.29 -2.51 1.30
C LEU A 48 2.06 -3.17 2.45
N CYS A 49 2.86 -4.21 2.20
CA CYS A 49 3.62 -4.91 3.24
C CYS A 49 4.57 -3.96 3.97
N GLY A 50 5.29 -3.12 3.23
CA GLY A 50 6.17 -2.09 3.80
C GLY A 50 5.41 -0.98 4.53
N ILE A 51 4.20 -0.65 4.08
CA ILE A 51 3.33 0.37 4.69
C ILE A 51 2.75 -0.12 6.02
N PHE A 52 2.40 -1.40 6.10
CA PHE A 52 1.90 -2.05 7.31
C PHE A 52 3.01 -2.60 8.21
N ASN A 53 4.26 -2.64 7.71
CA ASN A 53 5.39 -3.27 8.38
C ASN A 53 5.10 -4.74 8.76
N VAL A 54 4.56 -5.48 7.79
CA VAL A 54 4.25 -6.92 7.90
C VAL A 54 5.11 -7.72 6.93
N PHE A 55 5.36 -8.97 7.29
CA PHE A 55 6.03 -9.93 6.41
C PHE A 55 5.02 -10.94 5.89
N MET A 56 4.97 -11.10 4.57
CA MET A 56 4.19 -12.14 3.91
C MET A 56 5.03 -12.78 2.80
N THR A 57 4.83 -14.06 2.53
CA THR A 57 5.48 -14.75 1.41
C THR A 57 4.98 -14.17 0.08
N LEU A 58 5.87 -13.80 -0.82
CA LEU A 58 5.50 -13.36 -2.17
C LEU A 58 5.24 -14.58 -3.06
N LEU A 59 4.01 -14.75 -3.51
CA LEU A 59 3.58 -15.81 -4.42
C LEU A 59 2.99 -15.19 -5.68
N TYR A 60 3.76 -15.23 -6.77
CA TYR A 60 3.34 -14.69 -8.06
C TYR A 60 2.45 -15.67 -8.83
N GLY A 61 1.55 -15.14 -9.65
CA GLY A 61 0.55 -15.92 -10.41
C GLY A 61 -0.72 -16.24 -9.61
N GLY A 62 -0.86 -15.65 -8.42
CA GLY A 62 -2.06 -15.78 -7.58
C GLY A 62 -3.13 -14.72 -7.84
N GLY A 63 -2.77 -13.57 -8.43
CA GLY A 63 -3.64 -12.41 -8.58
C GLY A 63 -3.79 -11.60 -7.28
N GLU A 64 -4.43 -10.43 -7.39
CA GLU A 64 -4.62 -9.51 -6.27
C GLU A 64 -5.40 -10.17 -5.11
N ASP A 65 -6.51 -10.86 -5.41
CA ASP A 65 -7.40 -11.44 -4.40
C ASP A 65 -6.71 -12.45 -3.49
N LYS A 66 -5.88 -13.34 -4.06
CA LYS A 66 -5.12 -14.32 -3.26
C LYS A 66 -4.00 -13.67 -2.46
N ALA A 67 -3.41 -12.58 -2.96
CA ALA A 67 -2.47 -11.81 -2.18
C ALA A 67 -3.16 -11.09 -1.02
N ARG A 68 -4.32 -10.48 -1.27
CA ARG A 68 -5.12 -9.76 -0.27
C ARG A 68 -5.55 -10.67 0.86
N LYS A 69 -6.08 -11.86 0.53
CA LYS A 69 -6.47 -12.85 1.54
C LYS A 69 -5.33 -13.20 2.50
N ARG A 70 -4.10 -13.32 1.99
CA ARG A 70 -2.91 -13.62 2.81
C ARG A 70 -2.39 -12.42 3.61
N LEU A 71 -2.72 -11.20 3.20
CA LEU A 71 -2.38 -10.00 3.96
C LEU A 71 -3.33 -9.82 5.16
N ASP A 72 -4.57 -10.28 5.02
CA ASP A 72 -5.62 -10.21 6.05
C ASP A 72 -5.56 -11.36 7.08
N GLU A 73 -4.75 -12.40 6.82
CA GLU A 73 -4.49 -13.56 7.71
C GLU A 73 -3.45 -13.25 8.81
#